data_AF-A0A061F0R1-F1
#
_entry.id   AF-A0A061F0R1-F1
#
_cell.length_a   1.000
_cell.length_b   1.000
_cell.length_c   1.000
_cell.angle_alpha   90.00
_cell.angle_beta   90.00
_cell.angle_gamma   90.00
#
_symmetry.space_group_name_H-M   'P 1'
#
loop_
_entity.id
_entity.type
_entity.pdbx_description
1 polymer ?
#
loop_
_entity_poly.entity_id
_entity_poly.type
_entity_poly.pdbx_seq_one_letter_code
_entity_poly.pdbx_strand_id
1 'polypeptide(L)'
;MAMAITTDSGSSGWSMVSLKSALPPLTSTTSSIKLPCRRRSTKCPQLVRSFTALAPVNPLHSLGFSDLNNFEHNFTIIDNGCRFYAMRHGRRVPKLNRPPDQRRALLRGLTTQLLKYGRIKTTRARASAMRKYVDKMITLAKDGSLHKRRQALGFIYEKQIVHALFAEVPDRYGDRNGGYTRIIRTLPRRGDNAPMAYIELV
;
A
#
# COMPACT_ATOMS: atom_id res chain seq x y z
N MET A 1 -60.29 17.95 -9.06
CA MET A 1 -59.34 18.46 -8.06
C MET A 1 -58.78 17.25 -7.29
N ALA A 2 -57.70 16.65 -7.77
CA ALA A 2 -56.92 15.64 -7.05
C ALA A 2 -55.53 15.60 -7.69
N MET A 3 -54.55 16.23 -7.05
CA MET A 3 -53.14 16.21 -7.46
C MET A 3 -52.48 14.97 -6.88
N ALA A 4 -51.94 14.10 -7.74
CA ALA A 4 -51.07 13.01 -7.32
C ALA A 4 -49.64 13.55 -7.17
N ILE A 5 -49.11 13.48 -5.95
CA ILE A 5 -47.73 13.84 -5.62
C ILE A 5 -46.89 12.56 -5.71
N THR A 6 -46.07 12.45 -6.74
CA THR A 6 -45.04 11.41 -6.84
C THR A 6 -43.82 11.84 -6.03
N THR A 7 -43.51 11.11 -4.96
CA THR A 7 -42.27 11.26 -4.20
C THR A 7 -41.12 10.56 -4.92
N ASP A 8 -40.26 11.32 -5.59
CA ASP A 8 -39.00 10.82 -6.15
C ASP A 8 -37.92 10.85 -5.06
N SER A 9 -37.61 9.69 -4.48
CA SER A 9 -36.54 9.54 -3.51
C SER A 9 -35.21 9.34 -4.24
N GLY A 10 -34.51 10.45 -4.50
CA GLY A 10 -33.16 10.45 -5.06
C GLY A 10 -32.14 9.83 -4.11
N SER A 11 -31.92 8.52 -4.22
CA SER A 11 -30.76 7.84 -3.64
C SER A 11 -29.57 7.95 -4.59
N SER A 12 -28.68 8.91 -4.36
CA SER A 12 -27.38 9.02 -5.04
C SER A 12 -26.37 7.98 -4.53
N GLY A 13 -26.75 6.70 -4.64
CA GLY A 13 -25.84 5.56 -4.53
C GLY A 13 -25.21 5.27 -5.89
N TRP A 14 -23.96 4.82 -5.90
CA TRP A 14 -23.27 4.43 -7.12
C TRP A 14 -24.06 3.31 -7.82
N SER A 15 -24.65 3.60 -8.98
CA SER A 15 -25.49 2.68 -9.73
C SER A 15 -24.62 1.69 -10.51
N MET A 16 -24.64 0.43 -10.08
CA MET A 16 -23.95 -0.71 -10.70
C MET A 16 -24.73 -1.33 -11.89
N VAL A 17 -25.76 -0.65 -12.42
CA VAL A 17 -26.72 -1.25 -13.38
C VAL A 17 -26.19 -1.29 -14.82
N SER A 18 -25.16 -0.50 -15.15
CA SER A 18 -24.62 -0.43 -16.53
C SER A 18 -23.68 -1.59 -16.92
N LEU A 19 -23.53 -2.63 -16.08
CA LEU A 19 -22.56 -3.73 -16.28
C LEU A 19 -23.09 -4.94 -17.06
N LYS A 20 -24.36 -4.97 -17.49
CA LYS A 20 -24.95 -6.17 -18.12
C LYS A 20 -25.22 -6.09 -19.63
N SER A 21 -25.08 -4.93 -20.28
CA SER A 21 -25.45 -4.79 -21.70
C SER A 21 -24.29 -4.83 -22.70
N ALA A 22 -23.04 -5.04 -22.26
CA ALA A 22 -21.86 -4.90 -23.12
C ALA A 22 -20.90 -6.12 -23.12
N LEU A 23 -21.43 -7.34 -23.15
CA LEU A 23 -20.60 -8.55 -23.30
C LEU A 23 -21.01 -9.37 -24.53
N PRO A 24 -20.11 -9.59 -25.51
CA PRO A 24 -20.32 -10.55 -26.59
C PRO A 24 -20.11 -12.01 -26.11
N PRO A 25 -20.73 -13.01 -26.77
CA PRO A 25 -20.60 -14.41 -26.38
C PRO A 25 -19.21 -14.96 -26.69
N LEU A 26 -18.68 -15.80 -25.79
CA LEU A 26 -17.37 -16.44 -25.92
C LEU A 26 -17.47 -17.63 -26.90
N THR A 27 -16.83 -17.52 -28.07
CA THR A 27 -16.57 -18.67 -28.95
C THR A 27 -15.28 -19.36 -28.52
N SER A 28 -15.35 -20.66 -28.25
CA SER A 28 -14.22 -21.53 -27.92
C SER A 28 -13.43 -21.89 -29.18
N THR A 29 -12.19 -21.41 -29.29
CA THR A 29 -11.20 -21.93 -30.24
C THR A 29 -10.02 -22.53 -29.48
N THR A 30 -9.96 -23.85 -29.48
CA THR A 30 -8.80 -24.66 -29.11
C THR A 30 -7.66 -24.42 -30.08
N SER A 31 -6.54 -23.88 -29.62
CA SER A 31 -5.25 -24.02 -30.29
C SER A 31 -4.15 -24.29 -29.27
N SER A 32 -3.52 -25.45 -29.43
CA SER A 32 -2.45 -25.98 -28.59
C SER A 32 -1.13 -25.28 -28.90
N ILE A 33 -0.60 -24.51 -27.94
CA ILE A 33 0.77 -24.00 -28.00
C ILE A 33 1.62 -24.80 -27.01
N LYS A 34 2.56 -25.60 -27.54
CA LYS A 34 3.58 -26.34 -26.79
C LYS A 34 4.65 -25.37 -26.29
N LEU A 35 4.91 -25.37 -24.98
CA LEU A 35 6.06 -24.69 -24.37
C LEU A 35 7.22 -25.68 -24.15
N PRO A 36 8.47 -25.33 -24.46
CA PRO A 36 9.62 -26.20 -24.20
C PRO A 36 10.04 -26.17 -22.71
N CYS A 37 10.19 -27.36 -22.13
CA CYS A 37 10.75 -27.59 -20.79
C CYS A 37 12.24 -27.21 -20.74
N ARG A 38 12.58 -26.17 -19.97
CA ARG A 38 13.98 -25.81 -19.67
C ARG A 38 14.47 -26.63 -18.47
N ARG A 39 15.22 -27.71 -18.75
CA ARG A 39 15.98 -28.48 -17.73
C ARG A 39 17.02 -27.59 -17.05
N ARG A 40 16.95 -27.43 -15.73
CA ARG A 40 18.06 -26.93 -14.89
C ARG A 40 19.05 -28.07 -14.69
N SER A 41 20.26 -27.91 -15.22
CA SER A 41 21.40 -28.77 -14.93
C SER A 41 22.00 -28.36 -13.59
N THR A 42 21.93 -29.24 -12.60
CA THR A 42 22.69 -29.16 -11.35
C THR A 42 24.08 -29.72 -11.60
N LYS A 43 25.09 -28.86 -11.75
CA LYS A 43 26.50 -29.29 -11.65
C LYS A 43 26.97 -29.05 -10.22
N CYS A 44 27.18 -30.15 -9.50
CA CYS A 44 27.98 -30.19 -8.28
C CYS A 44 29.46 -29.97 -8.64
N PRO A 45 30.24 -29.17 -7.91
CA PRO A 45 31.68 -29.21 -8.02
C PRO A 45 32.24 -30.40 -7.21
N GLN A 46 33.11 -31.16 -7.85
CA GLN A 46 33.77 -32.35 -7.33
C GLN A 46 34.85 -31.98 -6.29
N LEU A 47 35.02 -32.92 -5.36
CA LEU A 47 36.00 -32.96 -4.30
C LEU A 47 37.32 -33.55 -4.82
N VAL A 48 38.45 -32.87 -4.62
CA VAL A 48 39.79 -33.47 -4.74
C VAL A 48 40.72 -33.04 -3.61
N ARG A 49 41.07 -34.07 -2.83
CA ARG A 49 42.24 -34.39 -2.00
C ARG A 49 43.48 -33.45 -1.95
N SER A 50 43.89 -33.26 -0.69
CA SER A 50 45.23 -33.39 -0.08
C SER A 50 46.41 -32.55 -0.58
N PHE A 51 46.92 -31.68 0.30
CA PHE A 51 48.35 -31.60 0.55
C PHE A 51 48.64 -31.18 2.00
N THR A 52 49.29 -32.06 2.73
CA THR A 52 49.94 -31.81 4.03
C THR A 52 51.35 -31.30 3.79
N ALA A 53 51.73 -30.15 4.36
CA ALA A 53 53.12 -29.86 4.67
C ALA A 53 53.25 -28.70 5.67
N LEU A 54 53.79 -29.07 6.85
CA LEU A 54 54.80 -28.34 7.63
C LEU A 54 54.45 -26.97 8.21
N ALA A 55 54.17 -26.99 9.52
CA ALA A 55 54.42 -25.87 10.43
C ALA A 55 55.93 -25.65 10.63
N PRO A 56 56.35 -24.41 10.92
CA PRO A 56 57.42 -24.18 11.87
C PRO A 56 56.92 -23.37 13.07
N VAL A 57 57.26 -23.93 14.23
CA VAL A 57 57.47 -23.32 15.54
C VAL A 57 58.16 -21.94 15.48
N ASN A 58 57.50 -20.87 15.96
CA ASN A 58 57.80 -20.18 17.23
C ASN A 58 57.24 -18.73 17.31
N PRO A 59 56.91 -18.25 18.53
CA PRO A 59 56.29 -16.95 18.77
C PRO A 59 57.34 -15.86 19.03
N LEU A 60 57.05 -14.60 18.66
CA LEU A 60 57.31 -13.36 19.41
C LEU A 60 57.21 -12.11 18.50
N HIS A 61 56.41 -11.15 18.96
CA HIS A 61 56.42 -9.69 18.72
C HIS A 61 56.95 -9.12 17.38
N SER A 62 56.06 -8.46 16.64
CA SER A 62 56.33 -7.09 16.17
C SER A 62 55.05 -6.36 15.74
N LEU A 63 55.02 -5.08 16.09
CA LEU A 63 53.98 -4.08 15.84
C LEU A 63 53.92 -3.75 14.34
N GLY A 64 52.72 -3.57 13.77
CA GLY A 64 52.61 -3.02 12.41
C GLY A 64 51.25 -3.16 11.74
N PHE A 65 50.32 -2.27 12.09
CA PHE A 65 49.48 -1.51 11.15
C PHE A 65 49.05 -2.19 9.83
N SER A 66 47.85 -2.78 9.79
CA SER A 66 46.90 -2.66 8.65
C SER A 66 45.70 -3.59 8.83
N ASP A 67 44.64 -3.10 9.49
CA ASP A 67 43.30 -3.71 9.36
C ASP A 67 42.23 -2.63 9.42
N LEU A 68 42.10 -1.91 8.30
CA LEU A 68 40.91 -1.12 7.99
C LEU A 68 39.78 -2.05 7.58
N ASN A 69 39.18 -2.77 8.53
CA ASN A 69 37.90 -3.46 8.35
C ASN A 69 37.21 -3.62 9.72
N ASN A 70 36.84 -2.50 10.35
CA ASN A 70 35.97 -2.56 11.52
C ASN A 70 34.91 -1.44 11.46
N PHE A 71 33.84 -1.70 10.71
CA PHE A 71 32.61 -0.90 10.68
C PHE A 71 31.75 -1.11 11.95
N GLU A 72 32.37 -1.35 13.10
CA GLU A 72 31.70 -1.70 14.36
C GLU A 72 32.14 -0.79 15.52
N HIS A 73 32.57 0.44 15.24
CA HIS A 73 32.84 1.43 16.29
C HIS A 73 32.29 2.80 15.91
N ASN A 74 31.01 3.01 16.14
CA ASN A 74 30.46 4.31 16.58
C ASN A 74 29.03 4.11 17.08
N PHE A 75 28.73 4.71 18.25
CA PHE A 75 27.47 4.68 19.01
C PHE A 75 27.28 3.58 20.07
N THR A 76 28.32 3.30 20.87
CA THR A 76 28.12 2.81 22.23
C THR A 76 28.72 3.80 23.22
N ILE A 77 28.02 4.92 23.44
CA ILE A 77 28.12 5.67 24.69
C ILE A 77 27.27 4.88 25.70
N ILE A 78 27.94 4.20 26.62
CA ILE A 78 27.32 3.46 27.73
C ILE A 78 27.20 4.45 28.89
N ASP A 79 26.01 5.02 29.06
CA ASP A 79 25.65 5.74 30.27
C ASP A 79 24.51 4.97 30.95
N ASN A 80 24.82 4.29 32.06
CA ASN A 80 23.90 3.77 33.08
C ASN A 80 22.64 3.04 32.57
N GLY A 81 22.79 1.95 31.80
CA GLY A 81 21.71 0.98 31.55
C GLY A 81 20.43 1.50 30.87
N CYS A 82 20.37 2.79 30.55
CA CYS A 82 19.22 3.46 29.96
C CYS A 82 19.55 3.70 28.50
N ARG A 83 18.94 2.94 27.59
CA ARG A 83 18.94 3.31 26.17
C ARG A 83 18.23 4.67 26.03
N PHE A 84 19.00 5.74 25.89
CA PHE A 84 18.49 7.01 25.40
C PHE A 84 18.04 6.81 23.96
N TYR A 85 16.75 6.50 23.76
CA TYR A 85 16.13 6.58 22.45
C TYR A 85 15.96 8.06 22.11
N ALA A 86 16.95 8.68 21.47
CA ALA A 86 16.80 10.02 20.92
C ALA A 86 15.48 10.08 20.14
N MET A 87 14.59 11.02 20.50
CA MET A 87 13.31 11.18 19.83
C MET A 87 13.57 11.48 18.35
N ARG A 88 13.08 10.61 17.46
CA ARG A 88 13.28 10.83 16.02
C ARG A 88 12.36 11.96 15.54
N HIS A 89 12.97 13.09 15.21
CA HIS A 89 12.31 14.27 14.65
C HIS A 89 11.74 14.01 13.23
N GLY A 90 10.80 14.84 12.79
CA GLY A 90 10.25 14.80 11.42
C GLY A 90 9.41 13.57 11.05
N ARG A 91 8.95 12.76 12.02
CA ARG A 91 8.11 11.58 11.75
C ARG A 91 6.67 11.97 11.39
N ARG A 92 6.37 12.05 10.09
CA ARG A 92 5.03 12.39 9.56
C ARG A 92 4.17 11.19 9.14
N VAL A 93 4.73 9.98 9.09
CA VAL A 93 4.01 8.77 8.63
C VAL A 93 3.45 8.00 9.83
N PRO A 94 2.13 7.79 9.91
CA PRO A 94 1.52 7.03 11.01
C PRO A 94 1.85 5.53 10.89
N LYS A 95 2.34 4.92 11.97
CA LYS A 95 2.75 3.50 11.96
C LYS A 95 1.59 2.50 12.06
N LEU A 96 0.44 2.91 12.62
CA LEU A 96 -0.78 2.09 12.82
C LEU A 96 -0.53 0.75 13.52
N ASN A 97 0.51 0.66 14.35
CA ASN A 97 0.98 -0.55 15.06
C ASN A 97 1.15 -1.76 14.13
N ARG A 98 1.63 -1.52 12.91
CA ARG A 98 1.88 -2.56 11.90
C ARG A 98 3.23 -2.36 11.21
N PRO A 99 3.89 -3.45 10.78
CA PRO A 99 5.05 -3.36 9.89
C PRO A 99 4.67 -2.68 8.57
N PRO A 100 5.66 -2.14 7.81
CA PRO A 100 5.41 -1.33 6.62
C PRO A 100 4.56 -2.05 5.55
N ASP A 101 4.79 -3.35 5.33
CA ASP A 101 4.10 -4.12 4.30
C ASP A 101 2.62 -4.30 4.60
N GLN A 102 2.31 -4.74 5.83
CA GLN A 102 0.93 -4.88 6.30
C GLN A 102 0.20 -3.53 6.34
N ARG A 103 0.90 -2.46 6.75
CA ARG A 103 0.34 -1.11 6.74
C ARG A 103 -0.02 -0.67 5.33
N ARG A 104 0.84 -0.92 4.34
CA ARG A 104 0.58 -0.58 2.94
C ARG A 104 -0.63 -1.35 2.41
N ALA A 105 -0.71 -2.66 2.66
CA ALA A 105 -1.85 -3.48 2.25
C ALA A 105 -3.18 -2.98 2.87
N LEU A 106 -3.17 -2.67 4.18
CA LEU A 106 -4.34 -2.13 4.87
C LEU A 106 -4.83 -0.82 4.24
N LEU A 107 -3.91 0.12 3.98
CA LEU A 107 -4.28 1.43 3.42
C LEU A 107 -4.78 1.32 1.98
N ARG A 108 -4.23 0.40 1.19
CA ARG A 108 -4.75 0.07 -0.15
C ARG A 108 -6.19 -0.42 -0.06
N GLY A 109 -6.47 -1.38 0.83
CA GLY A 109 -7.80 -1.95 1.02
C GLY A 109 -8.84 -0.93 1.51
N LEU A 110 -8.46 -0.07 2.46
CA LEU A 110 -9.36 0.98 2.94
C LEU A 110 -9.65 2.02 1.86
N THR A 111 -8.64 2.39 1.06
CA THR A 111 -8.81 3.33 -0.06
C THR A 111 -9.75 2.74 -1.11
N THR A 112 -9.58 1.46 -1.48
CA THR A 112 -10.48 0.80 -2.44
C THR A 112 -11.90 0.72 -1.93
N GLN A 113 -12.09 0.39 -0.64
CA GLN A 113 -13.42 0.34 -0.04
C GLN A 113 -14.08 1.72 0.01
N LEU A 114 -13.33 2.76 0.36
CA LEU A 114 -13.86 4.13 0.39
C LEU A 114 -14.30 4.58 -1.00
N LEU A 115 -13.49 4.33 -2.02
CA LEU A 115 -13.85 4.69 -3.40
C LEU A 115 -15.06 3.88 -3.90
N LYS A 116 -15.21 2.63 -3.48
CA LYS A 116 -16.34 1.78 -3.88
C LYS A 116 -17.67 2.20 -3.29
N TYR A 117 -17.68 2.54 -2.00
CA TYR A 117 -18.92 2.79 -1.25
C TYR A 117 -19.17 4.28 -0.96
N GLY A 118 -18.20 5.15 -1.17
CA GLY A 118 -18.24 6.59 -0.84
C GLY A 118 -18.11 6.91 0.64
N ARG A 119 -18.52 6.01 1.54
CA ARG A 119 -18.48 6.19 3.00
C ARG A 119 -18.07 4.91 3.72
N ILE A 120 -17.15 5.00 4.69
CA ILE A 120 -16.77 3.87 5.56
C ILE A 120 -16.62 4.27 7.03
N LYS A 121 -16.94 3.35 7.93
CA LYS A 121 -16.73 3.50 9.38
C LYS A 121 -15.41 2.86 9.79
N THR A 122 -14.47 3.64 10.32
CA THR A 122 -13.16 3.13 10.73
C THR A 122 -12.67 3.78 12.03
N THR A 123 -11.46 3.46 12.48
CA THR A 123 -10.86 4.18 13.61
C THR A 123 -10.29 5.51 13.16
N ARG A 124 -10.31 6.53 14.02
CA ARG A 124 -9.83 7.90 13.73
C ARG A 124 -8.38 7.90 13.20
N ALA A 125 -7.53 7.03 13.74
CA ALA A 125 -6.14 6.90 13.31
C ALA A 125 -6.02 6.37 11.86
N ARG A 126 -6.83 5.36 11.50
CA ARG A 126 -6.85 4.80 10.13
C ARG A 126 -7.45 5.80 9.14
N ALA A 127 -8.57 6.45 9.50
CA ALA A 127 -9.19 7.51 8.71
C ALA A 127 -8.18 8.65 8.43
N SER A 128 -7.47 9.11 9.46
CA SER A 128 -6.48 10.17 9.29
C SER A 128 -5.32 9.77 8.39
N ALA A 129 -4.85 8.53 8.49
CA ALA A 129 -3.77 8.01 7.67
C ALA A 129 -4.16 7.83 6.19
N MET A 130 -5.40 7.39 5.91
CA MET A 130 -5.83 7.11 4.55
C MET A 130 -6.10 8.37 3.70
N ARG A 131 -6.41 9.52 4.31
CA ARG A 131 -6.65 10.80 3.62
C ARG A 131 -5.61 11.08 2.53
N LYS A 132 -4.33 10.99 2.88
CA LYS A 132 -3.21 11.21 1.95
C LYS A 132 -3.28 10.31 0.70
N TYR A 133 -3.70 9.06 0.86
CA TYR A 133 -3.76 8.10 -0.24
C TYR A 133 -4.98 8.32 -1.11
N VAL A 134 -6.13 8.58 -0.50
CA VAL A 134 -7.38 8.89 -1.23
C VAL A 134 -7.21 10.17 -2.04
N ASP A 135 -6.71 11.23 -1.41
CA ASP A 135 -6.48 12.51 -2.10
C ASP A 135 -5.51 12.34 -3.27
N LYS A 136 -4.45 11.55 -3.08
CA LYS A 136 -3.52 11.24 -4.17
C LYS A 136 -4.22 10.51 -5.32
N MET A 137 -5.09 9.53 -5.06
CA MET A 137 -5.80 8.80 -6.13
C MET A 137 -6.74 9.72 -6.91
N ILE A 138 -7.45 10.63 -6.23
CA ILE A 138 -8.35 11.60 -6.85
C ILE A 138 -7.56 12.61 -7.69
N THR A 139 -6.44 13.13 -7.17
CA THR A 139 -5.56 14.02 -7.95
C THR A 139 -5.01 13.33 -9.21
N LEU A 140 -4.62 12.05 -9.13
CA LEU A 140 -4.22 11.29 -10.32
C LEU A 140 -5.36 11.15 -11.34
N ALA A 141 -6.60 11.06 -10.86
CA ALA A 141 -7.79 10.95 -11.71
C ALA A 141 -8.09 12.24 -12.46
N LYS A 142 -7.95 13.39 -11.79
CA LYS A 142 -8.13 14.73 -12.39
C LYS A 142 -7.22 14.94 -13.61
N ASP A 143 -5.99 14.42 -13.56
CA ASP A 143 -5.05 14.50 -14.69
C ASP A 143 -5.48 13.66 -15.90
N GLY A 144 -6.19 12.55 -15.70
CA GLY A 144 -6.73 11.70 -16.79
C GLY A 144 -5.73 10.82 -17.58
N SER A 145 -4.41 11.11 -17.53
CA SER A 145 -3.43 10.50 -18.45
C SER A 145 -3.19 9.00 -18.26
N LEU A 146 -2.74 8.31 -19.31
CA LEU A 146 -2.47 6.87 -19.30
C LEU A 146 -1.43 6.47 -18.23
N HIS A 147 -0.39 7.29 -18.05
CA HIS A 147 0.63 7.06 -17.04
C HIS A 147 0.04 7.08 -15.62
N LYS A 148 -0.85 8.03 -15.34
CA LYS A 148 -1.52 8.20 -14.04
C LYS A 148 -2.48 7.05 -13.77
N ARG A 149 -3.19 6.56 -14.80
CA ARG A 149 -4.00 5.34 -14.72
C ARG A 149 -3.16 4.11 -14.32
N ARG A 150 -1.97 3.92 -14.91
CA ARG A 150 -1.06 2.84 -14.54
C ARG A 150 -0.58 2.95 -13.08
N GLN A 151 -0.30 4.16 -12.61
CA GLN A 151 0.05 4.40 -11.20
C GLN A 151 -1.10 4.03 -10.25
N ALA A 152 -2.34 4.41 -10.60
CA ALA A 152 -3.52 4.08 -9.80
C ALA A 152 -3.79 2.57 -9.75
N LEU A 153 -3.63 1.86 -10.87
CA LEU A 153 -3.72 0.38 -10.95
C LEU A 153 -2.67 -0.32 -10.07
N GLY A 154 -1.50 0.29 -9.87
CA GLY A 154 -0.48 -0.24 -8.95
C GLY A 154 -0.86 -0.14 -7.47
N PHE A 155 -1.87 0.67 -7.12
CA PHE A 155 -2.31 0.89 -5.76
C PHE A 155 -3.68 0.29 -5.45
N ILE A 156 -4.69 0.52 -6.29
CA ILE A 156 -6.05 0.01 -6.12
C ILE A 156 -6.10 -1.48 -6.51
N TYR A 157 -6.85 -2.29 -5.76
CA TYR A 157 -7.01 -3.72 -6.01
C TYR A 157 -7.96 -4.03 -7.17
N GLU A 158 -9.11 -3.36 -7.23
CA GLU A 158 -10.15 -3.61 -8.22
C GLU A 158 -10.00 -2.68 -9.43
N LYS A 159 -9.83 -3.25 -10.63
CA LYS A 159 -9.68 -2.48 -11.88
C LYS A 159 -10.92 -1.64 -12.20
N GLN A 160 -12.11 -2.16 -11.92
CA GLN A 160 -13.39 -1.51 -12.19
C GLN A 160 -13.50 -0.15 -11.47
N ILE A 161 -13.04 -0.08 -10.22
CA ILE A 161 -13.04 1.15 -9.43
C ILE A 161 -12.14 2.20 -10.07
N VAL A 162 -11.01 1.80 -10.66
CA VAL A 162 -10.11 2.73 -11.36
C VAL A 162 -10.81 3.33 -12.57
N HIS A 163 -11.52 2.52 -13.36
CA HIS A 163 -12.26 3.02 -14.52
C HIS A 163 -13.35 4.02 -14.12
N ALA A 164 -14.15 3.69 -13.09
CA ALA A 164 -15.17 4.59 -12.55
C ALA A 164 -14.57 5.90 -12.01
N LEU A 165 -13.47 5.80 -11.25
CA LEU A 165 -12.78 6.94 -10.67
C LEU A 165 -12.26 7.92 -11.74
N PHE A 166 -11.71 7.43 -12.85
CA PHE A 166 -11.25 8.32 -13.93
C PHE A 166 -12.38 8.89 -14.78
N ALA A 167 -13.58 8.30 -14.74
CA ALA A 167 -14.76 8.82 -15.43
C ALA A 167 -15.48 9.89 -14.60
N GLU A 168 -15.72 9.63 -13.30
CA GLU A 168 -16.57 10.49 -12.47
C GLU A 168 -15.84 11.66 -11.78
N VAL A 169 -14.55 11.49 -11.47
CA VAL A 169 -13.81 12.50 -10.68
C VAL A 169 -13.65 13.85 -11.37
N PRO A 170 -13.34 13.94 -12.69
CA PRO A 170 -13.20 15.23 -13.36
C PRO A 170 -14.45 16.10 -13.23
N ASP A 171 -15.63 15.48 -13.38
CA ASP A 171 -16.92 16.16 -13.29
C ASP A 171 -17.25 16.55 -11.83
N ARG A 172 -16.99 15.66 -10.86
CA ARG A 172 -17.32 15.91 -9.44
C ARG A 172 -16.37 16.86 -8.72
N TYR A 173 -15.08 16.79 -9.03
CA TYR A 173 -14.02 17.47 -8.27
C TYR A 173 -13.15 18.39 -9.12
N GLY A 174 -13.58 18.73 -10.35
CA GLY A 174 -12.88 19.63 -11.27
C GLY A 174 -12.44 20.92 -10.59
N ASP A 175 -13.39 21.62 -9.97
CA ASP A 175 -13.17 22.94 -9.38
C ASP A 175 -12.46 22.90 -8.02
N ARG A 176 -12.46 21.74 -7.34
CA ARG A 176 -11.92 21.61 -5.98
C ARG A 176 -10.42 21.37 -5.99
N ASN A 177 -9.65 22.28 -5.37
CA ASN A 177 -8.22 22.12 -5.17
C ASN A 177 -7.90 21.40 -3.84
N GLY A 178 -8.05 20.07 -3.83
CA GLY A 178 -7.69 19.21 -2.69
C GLY A 178 -8.77 19.09 -1.60
N GLY A 179 -8.48 18.27 -0.59
CA GLY A 179 -9.41 18.02 0.52
C GLY A 179 -10.69 17.33 0.09
N TYR A 180 -10.58 16.18 -0.56
CA TYR A 180 -11.73 15.46 -1.13
C TYR A 180 -12.43 14.55 -0.12
N THR A 181 -11.84 14.39 1.06
CA THR A 181 -12.36 13.54 2.13
C THR A 181 -12.75 14.35 3.36
N ARG A 182 -13.86 13.97 3.97
CA ARG A 182 -14.35 14.48 5.25
C ARG A 182 -14.24 13.40 6.32
N ILE A 183 -13.78 13.75 7.51
CA ILE A 183 -13.76 12.85 8.68
C ILE A 183 -14.75 13.37 9.73
N ILE A 184 -15.72 12.54 10.07
CA ILE A 184 -16.72 12.83 11.11
C ILE A 184 -16.45 11.89 12.29
N ARG A 185 -16.22 12.47 13.47
CA ARG A 185 -15.94 11.69 14.69
C ARG A 185 -17.24 11.11 15.23
N THR A 186 -17.19 9.89 15.74
CA THR A 186 -18.34 9.22 16.35
C THR A 186 -18.03 8.79 17.77
N LEU A 187 -19.03 8.21 18.43
CA LEU A 187 -18.85 7.52 19.70
C LEU A 187 -17.74 6.46 19.60
N PRO A 188 -16.95 6.29 20.68
CA PRO A 188 -15.93 5.24 20.73
C PRO A 188 -16.58 3.86 20.68
N ARG A 189 -15.79 2.86 20.26
CA ARG A 189 -16.27 1.48 20.21
C ARG A 189 -16.43 0.91 21.63
N ARG A 190 -17.53 0.18 21.86
CA ARG A 190 -17.77 -0.54 23.11
C ARG A 190 -16.74 -1.68 23.27
N GLY A 191 -16.10 -1.76 24.43
CA GLY A 191 -15.11 -2.79 24.76
C GLY A 191 -13.68 -2.25 24.80
N ASP A 192 -13.13 -1.87 23.65
CA ASP A 192 -11.74 -1.39 23.53
C ASP A 192 -11.60 0.15 23.59
N ASN A 193 -12.72 0.87 23.72
CA ASN A 193 -12.79 2.33 23.73
C ASN A 193 -12.07 2.99 22.53
N ALA A 194 -11.97 2.29 21.41
CA ALA A 194 -11.23 2.81 20.26
C ALA A 194 -11.98 4.03 19.66
N PRO A 195 -11.30 5.16 19.41
CA PRO A 195 -11.94 6.33 18.82
C PRO A 195 -12.34 6.04 17.37
N MET A 196 -13.64 6.03 17.11
CA MET A 196 -14.21 5.75 15.79
C MET A 196 -14.48 7.03 15.02
N ALA A 197 -14.55 6.91 13.69
CA ALA A 197 -14.91 7.98 12.79
C ALA A 197 -15.51 7.42 11.49
N TYR A 198 -16.43 8.15 10.89
CA TYR A 198 -16.78 7.99 9.49
C TYR A 198 -15.81 8.80 8.63
N ILE A 199 -15.41 8.22 7.50
CA ILE A 199 -14.73 8.94 6.43
C ILE A 199 -15.58 8.85 5.17
N GLU A 200 -15.77 10.00 4.53
CA GLU A 200 -16.70 10.22 3.43
C GLU A 200 -15.99 11.00 2.32
N LEU A 201 -16.33 10.70 1.07
CA LEU A 201 -16.02 11.57 -0.07
C LEU A 201 -16.96 12.78 -0.02
N VAL A 202 -16.40 13.97 -0.26
CA VAL A 202 -17.13 15.26 -0.22
C VAL A 202 -18.00 15.44 -1.45
#